data_AF-A0A815SDV2-F1
#
_entry.id   AF-A0A815SDV2-F1
#
_cell.length_a   1.000
_cell.length_b   1.000
_cell.length_c   1.000
_cell.angle_alpha   90.00
_cell.angle_beta   90.00
_cell.angle_gamma   90.00
#
_symmetry.space_group_name_H-M   'P 1'
#
loop_
_entity.id
_entity.type
_entity.pdbx_description
1 polymer ?
#
loop_
_entity_poly.entity_id
_entity_poly.type
_entity_poly.pdbx_seq_one_letter_code
_entity_poly.pdbx_strand_id
1 'polypeptide(L)'
;MHEWCDPKWCQYLQAAANGQTFDHSKSSIPRSCLDMIKPAFDELCSRDSLERVVGGGSQNVNEAFHSLLLTMHHSSSSTVMVIYGVQLVCVILSLGLILLTISNMPLKIVELTSINNEQRLEEYEVSWNNHCYCLDGSGGNRTSGYSQATNAVLTCIATQFAGKTYRSTISNNCCVWTTDTYECYQLTSNCNSAGPFTSGPILACTYDQQHYSQQLTFCGSN
;
A
#
# COMPACT_ATOMS: atom_id res chain seq x y z
N MET A 1 13.39 -27.68 -8.97
CA MET A 1 13.78 -27.41 -10.36
C MET A 1 15.23 -26.95 -10.33
N HIS A 2 16.18 -27.82 -10.73
CA HIS A 2 17.64 -27.54 -10.73
C HIS A 2 18.25 -27.63 -12.14
N GLU A 3 17.39 -27.80 -13.14
CA GLU A 3 17.75 -28.09 -14.53
C GLU A 3 18.43 -26.90 -15.23
N TRP A 4 18.30 -25.69 -14.67
CA TRP A 4 18.87 -24.44 -15.18
C TRP A 4 20.01 -23.91 -14.30
N CYS A 5 20.42 -24.67 -13.28
CA CYS A 5 21.45 -24.24 -12.36
C CYS A 5 22.85 -24.61 -12.85
N ASP A 6 23.82 -23.72 -12.62
CA ASP A 6 25.23 -24.03 -12.86
C ASP A 6 25.78 -24.99 -11.77
N PRO A 7 26.47 -26.09 -12.13
CA PRO A 7 27.05 -27.03 -11.17
C PRO A 7 28.02 -26.39 -10.17
N LYS A 8 28.66 -25.26 -10.50
CA LYS A 8 29.58 -24.56 -9.58
C LYS A 8 28.87 -23.88 -8.40
N TRP A 9 27.59 -23.54 -8.56
CA TRP A 9 26.84 -22.78 -7.57
C TRP A 9 25.70 -23.57 -6.95
N CYS A 10 25.28 -24.67 -7.58
CA CYS A 10 24.18 -25.48 -7.10
C CYS A 10 24.65 -26.62 -6.19
N GLN A 11 24.45 -26.44 -4.88
CA GLN A 11 24.79 -27.45 -3.88
C GLN A 11 24.04 -28.78 -4.10
N TYR A 12 22.83 -28.74 -4.68
CA TYR A 12 22.11 -29.95 -5.07
C TYR A 12 22.83 -30.72 -6.19
N LEU A 13 23.28 -30.03 -7.26
CA LEU A 13 24.01 -30.68 -8.36
C LEU A 13 25.39 -31.18 -7.89
N GLN A 14 26.03 -30.47 -6.98
CA GLN A 14 27.30 -30.90 -6.36
C GLN A 14 27.11 -32.13 -5.47
N ALA A 15 26.07 -32.14 -4.64
CA ALA A 15 25.73 -33.30 -3.82
C ALA A 15 25.37 -34.51 -4.70
N ALA A 16 24.58 -34.31 -5.77
CA ALA A 16 24.25 -35.35 -6.72
C ALA A 16 25.49 -35.92 -7.44
N ALA A 17 26.43 -35.06 -7.85
CA ALA A 17 27.69 -35.47 -8.47
C ALA A 17 28.60 -36.26 -7.50
N ASN A 18 28.53 -35.96 -6.20
CA ASN A 18 29.27 -36.65 -5.15
C ASN A 18 28.50 -37.83 -4.53
N GLY A 19 27.35 -38.21 -5.09
CA GLY A 19 26.52 -39.32 -4.61
C GLY A 19 25.86 -39.10 -3.25
N GLN A 20 25.74 -37.85 -2.80
CA GLN A 20 25.14 -37.47 -1.52
C GLN A 20 23.66 -37.09 -1.70
N THR A 21 22.84 -37.41 -0.70
CA THR A 21 21.44 -36.98 -0.66
C THR A 21 21.36 -35.53 -0.17
N PHE A 22 20.81 -34.64 -0.99
CA PHE A 22 20.61 -33.23 -0.65
C PHE A 22 19.21 -33.01 -0.08
N ASP A 23 19.14 -32.40 1.09
CA ASP A 23 17.89 -32.10 1.79
C ASP A 23 17.36 -30.70 1.41
N HIS A 24 16.28 -30.65 0.63
CA HIS A 24 15.61 -29.40 0.25
C HIS A 24 14.73 -28.81 1.36
N SER A 25 14.60 -29.47 2.51
CA SER A 25 13.82 -28.96 3.66
C SER A 25 14.53 -27.80 4.37
N LYS A 26 15.85 -27.72 4.22
CA LYS A 26 16.70 -26.68 4.80
C LYS A 26 16.77 -25.44 3.88
N SER A 27 15.62 -24.89 3.50
CA SER A 27 15.63 -23.60 2.79
C SER A 27 16.17 -22.53 3.75
N SER A 28 17.27 -21.88 3.37
CA SER A 28 17.89 -20.78 4.15
C SER A 28 16.91 -19.62 4.40
N ILE A 29 15.83 -19.57 3.61
CA ILE A 29 14.77 -18.60 3.69
C ILE A 29 13.48 -19.33 4.11
N PRO A 30 12.78 -18.88 5.17
CA PRO A 30 11.48 -19.41 5.57
C PRO A 30 10.47 -19.36 4.42
N ARG A 31 9.60 -20.38 4.34
CA ARG A 31 8.58 -20.49 3.27
C ARG A 31 7.67 -19.26 3.21
N SER A 32 7.30 -18.71 4.37
CA SER A 32 6.51 -17.49 4.50
C SER A 32 7.14 -16.27 3.83
N CYS A 33 8.47 -16.13 3.90
CA CYS A 33 9.19 -15.06 3.22
C CYS A 33 9.22 -15.29 1.70
N LEU A 34 9.38 -16.53 1.25
CA LEU A 34 9.32 -16.87 -0.17
C LEU A 34 7.92 -16.62 -0.74
N ASP A 35 6.87 -17.02 -0.02
CA ASP A 35 5.48 -16.81 -0.44
C ASP A 35 5.12 -15.32 -0.49
N MET A 36 5.71 -14.50 0.38
CA MET A 36 5.57 -13.05 0.37
C MET A 36 6.30 -12.39 -0.81
N ILE A 37 7.50 -12.85 -1.16
CA ILE A 37 8.34 -12.26 -2.22
C ILE A 37 7.93 -12.76 -3.61
N LYS A 38 7.41 -13.98 -3.71
CA LYS A 38 7.04 -14.63 -4.96
C LYS A 38 6.14 -13.79 -5.88
N PRO A 39 5.04 -13.16 -5.43
CA PRO A 39 4.21 -12.35 -6.32
C PRO A 39 4.98 -11.18 -6.94
N ALA A 40 5.84 -10.50 -6.17
CA ALA A 40 6.68 -9.42 -6.67
C ALA A 40 7.74 -9.93 -7.66
N PHE A 41 8.33 -11.09 -7.39
CA PHE A 41 9.27 -11.74 -8.31
C PHE A 41 8.59 -12.14 -9.63
N ASP A 42 7.40 -12.75 -9.56
CA ASP A 42 6.63 -13.17 -10.73
C ASP A 42 6.17 -11.96 -11.57
N GLU A 43 5.83 -10.84 -10.93
CA GLU A 43 5.51 -9.58 -11.59
C GLU A 43 6.74 -8.96 -12.29
N LEU A 44 7.90 -8.95 -11.63
CA LEU A 44 9.16 -8.43 -12.19
C LEU A 44 9.67 -9.27 -13.36
N CYS A 45 9.43 -10.59 -13.33
CA CYS A 45 9.77 -11.51 -14.40
C CYS A 45 8.66 -11.69 -15.45
N SER A 46 7.55 -10.95 -15.33
CA SER A 46 6.46 -11.04 -16.29
C SER A 46 6.89 -10.54 -17.67
N ARG A 47 6.27 -11.10 -18.72
CA ARG A 47 6.53 -10.70 -20.11
C ARG A 47 6.17 -9.24 -20.34
N ASP A 48 5.14 -8.75 -19.66
CA ASP A 48 4.68 -7.36 -19.74
C ASP A 48 5.70 -6.39 -19.11
N SER A 49 6.39 -6.80 -18.02
CA SER A 49 7.51 -6.04 -17.44
C SER A 49 8.71 -6.01 -18.39
N LEU A 50 9.02 -7.14 -19.04
CA LEU A 50 10.10 -7.21 -20.02
C LEU A 50 9.82 -6.37 -21.27
N GLU A 51 8.59 -6.40 -21.77
CA GLU A 51 8.16 -5.64 -22.96
C GLU A 51 8.19 -4.13 -22.71
N ARG A 52 7.83 -3.69 -21.50
CA ARG A 52 7.98 -2.29 -21.08
C ARG A 52 9.45 -1.83 -21.02
N VAL A 53 10.35 -2.70 -20.56
CA VAL A 53 11.80 -2.42 -20.49
C VAL A 53 12.45 -2.39 -21.87
N VAL A 54 12.01 -3.25 -22.79
CA VAL A 54 12.53 -3.33 -24.18
C VAL A 54 11.91 -2.26 -25.09
N GLY A 55 10.69 -1.82 -24.82
CA GLY A 55 9.96 -0.78 -25.59
C GLY A 55 10.43 0.66 -25.36
N GLY A 56 11.39 0.88 -24.46
CA GLY A 56 12.10 2.17 -24.36
C GLY A 56 11.27 3.34 -23.79
N GLY A 57 10.26 3.06 -22.96
CA GLY A 57 9.46 4.09 -22.30
C GLY A 57 9.31 3.81 -20.80
N SER A 58 10.37 3.96 -20.00
CA SER A 58 10.29 3.76 -18.55
C SER A 58 10.38 5.07 -17.76
N GLN A 59 9.44 5.29 -16.83
CA GLN A 59 9.49 6.37 -15.82
C GLN A 59 10.01 5.88 -14.45
N ASN A 60 10.31 4.58 -14.30
CA ASN A 60 10.74 3.97 -13.04
C ASN A 60 12.26 3.69 -13.02
N VAL A 61 12.90 3.98 -11.88
CA VAL A 61 14.35 3.79 -11.64
C VAL A 61 14.78 2.33 -11.79
N ASN A 62 13.93 1.37 -11.38
CA ASN A 62 14.24 -0.06 -11.51
C ASN A 62 14.21 -0.54 -12.96
N GLU A 63 13.32 0.00 -13.79
CA GLU A 63 13.22 -0.35 -15.22
C GLU A 63 14.41 0.23 -16.00
N ALA A 64 14.85 1.45 -15.65
CA ALA A 64 16.06 2.06 -16.22
C ALA A 64 17.34 1.27 -15.87
N PHE A 65 17.44 0.77 -14.63
CA PHE A 65 18.56 -0.07 -14.20
C PHE A 65 18.60 -1.39 -14.96
N HIS A 66 17.46 -2.06 -15.12
CA HIS A 66 17.39 -3.34 -15.82
C HIS A 66 17.69 -3.19 -17.32
N SER A 67 17.25 -2.09 -17.95
CA SER A 67 17.56 -1.75 -19.34
C SER A 67 19.06 -1.51 -19.56
N LEU A 68 19.71 -0.81 -18.61
CA LEU A 68 21.16 -0.62 -18.62
C LEU A 68 21.91 -1.96 -18.52
N LEU A 69 21.47 -2.84 -17.62
CA LEU A 69 22.10 -4.14 -17.37
C LEU A 69 22.00 -5.07 -18.60
N LEU A 70 20.85 -5.06 -19.30
CA LEU A 70 20.65 -5.78 -20.55
C LEU A 70 21.48 -5.21 -21.71
N THR A 71 21.59 -3.88 -21.79
CA THR A 71 22.43 -3.22 -22.81
C THR A 71 23.92 -3.52 -22.60
N MET A 72 24.36 -3.64 -21.35
CA MET A 72 25.74 -4.02 -20.99
C MET A 72 26.08 -5.46 -21.41
N HIS A 73 25.12 -6.38 -21.36
CA HIS A 73 25.35 -7.77 -21.74
C HIS A 73 25.62 -7.94 -23.25
N HIS A 74 25.17 -7.01 -24.09
CA HIS A 74 25.22 -7.13 -25.56
C HIS A 74 26.43 -6.47 -26.25
N SER A 75 27.30 -5.72 -25.54
CA SER A 75 28.34 -4.91 -26.20
C SER A 75 29.76 -5.35 -25.86
N SER A 76 30.45 -6.00 -26.81
CA SER A 76 31.81 -6.55 -26.67
C SER A 76 32.92 -5.57 -27.08
N SER A 77 32.74 -4.26 -26.90
CA SER A 77 33.72 -3.24 -27.30
C SER A 77 34.25 -2.42 -26.11
N SER A 78 35.57 -2.39 -25.96
CA SER A 78 36.30 -1.85 -24.81
C SER A 78 36.05 -0.36 -24.54
N THR A 79 35.79 0.44 -25.57
CA THR A 79 35.51 1.88 -25.44
C THR A 79 34.11 2.14 -24.88
N VAL A 80 33.16 1.25 -25.19
CA VAL A 80 31.77 1.34 -24.76
C VAL A 80 31.63 0.95 -23.28
N MET A 81 32.42 -0.02 -22.82
CA MET A 81 32.53 -0.39 -21.40
C MET A 81 32.99 0.78 -20.50
N VAL A 82 33.89 1.64 -20.98
CA VAL A 82 34.38 2.80 -20.21
C VAL A 82 33.28 3.85 -20.06
N ILE A 83 32.54 4.14 -21.13
CA ILE A 83 31.43 5.11 -21.10
C ILE A 83 30.33 4.63 -20.15
N TYR A 84 29.97 3.35 -20.21
CA TYR A 84 28.98 2.78 -19.29
C TYR A 84 29.50 2.67 -17.85
N GLY A 85 30.79 2.43 -17.64
CA GLY A 85 31.42 2.49 -16.33
C GLY A 85 31.32 3.88 -15.71
N VAL A 86 31.54 4.93 -16.51
CA VAL A 86 31.35 6.32 -16.08
C VAL A 86 29.87 6.62 -15.79
N GLN A 87 28.94 6.15 -16.62
CA GLN A 87 27.51 6.30 -16.36
C GLN A 87 27.05 5.55 -15.10
N LEU A 88 27.55 4.33 -14.87
CA LEU A 88 27.31 3.56 -13.65
C LEU A 88 27.85 4.30 -12.43
N VAL A 89 29.06 4.87 -12.51
CA VAL A 89 29.65 5.69 -11.45
C VAL A 89 28.82 6.97 -11.22
N CYS A 90 28.30 7.61 -12.26
CA CYS A 90 27.41 8.76 -12.13
C CYS A 90 26.06 8.40 -11.49
N VAL A 91 25.49 7.24 -11.79
CA VAL A 91 24.26 6.72 -11.15
C VAL A 91 24.53 6.33 -9.69
N ILE A 92 25.66 5.69 -9.40
CA ILE A 92 26.08 5.37 -8.03
C ILE A 92 26.34 6.65 -7.23
N LEU A 93 26.96 7.66 -7.83
CA LEU A 93 27.19 8.96 -7.21
C LEU A 93 25.89 9.74 -7.01
N SER A 94 24.95 9.70 -7.95
CA SER A 94 23.65 10.38 -7.80
C SER A 94 22.76 9.69 -6.78
N LEU A 95 22.67 8.36 -6.79
CA LEU A 95 22.02 7.57 -5.74
C LEU A 95 22.73 7.71 -4.38
N GLY A 96 24.06 7.83 -4.38
CA GLY A 96 24.87 8.08 -3.19
C GLY A 96 24.67 9.48 -2.60
N LEU A 97 24.52 10.52 -3.45
CA LEU A 97 24.13 11.87 -3.04
C LEU A 97 22.70 11.91 -2.51
N ILE A 98 21.77 11.18 -3.15
CA ILE A 98 20.40 10.99 -2.64
C ILE A 98 20.44 10.29 -1.27
N LEU A 99 21.23 9.23 -1.11
CA LEU A 99 21.45 8.53 0.15
C LEU A 99 22.12 9.41 1.23
N LEU A 100 23.01 10.34 0.86
CA LEU A 100 23.60 11.33 1.78
C LEU A 100 22.59 12.42 2.17
N THR A 101 21.70 12.83 1.27
CA THR A 101 20.58 13.74 1.61
C THR A 101 19.53 13.05 2.50
N ILE A 102 19.31 11.75 2.29
CA ILE A 102 18.47 10.87 3.12
C ILE A 102 19.14 10.59 4.47
N SER A 103 20.46 10.39 4.53
CA SER A 103 21.22 10.15 5.77
C SER A 103 21.39 11.41 6.63
N ASN A 104 21.33 12.61 6.04
CA ASN A 104 21.36 13.89 6.76
C ASN A 104 19.95 14.44 7.07
N MET A 105 18.89 13.77 6.58
CA MET A 105 17.58 13.85 7.24
C MET A 105 17.58 12.86 8.41
N PRO A 106 16.99 13.19 9.56
CA PRO A 106 16.77 12.22 10.62
C PRO A 106 15.66 11.23 10.18
N LEU A 107 16.00 10.31 9.28
CA LEU A 107 15.11 9.23 8.85
C LEU A 107 15.06 8.15 9.94
N LYS A 108 13.94 8.14 10.67
CA LYS A 108 13.58 7.06 11.58
C LYS A 108 13.22 5.83 10.75
N ILE A 109 13.93 4.73 10.96
CA ILE A 109 13.73 3.41 10.33
C ILE A 109 12.44 2.72 10.86
N VAL A 110 11.31 3.42 10.83
CA VAL A 110 9.96 2.92 11.23
C VAL A 110 8.99 2.93 10.04
N GLU A 111 9.40 3.40 8.85
CA GLU A 111 8.50 4.14 7.97
C GLU A 111 7.78 3.39 6.83
N LEU A 112 8.09 2.14 6.48
CA LEU A 112 7.36 1.47 5.36
C LEU A 112 5.97 0.95 5.76
N THR A 113 5.82 0.44 6.98
CA THR A 113 4.52 0.03 7.52
C THR A 113 3.64 1.23 7.88
N SER A 114 4.22 2.36 8.30
CA SER A 114 3.44 3.57 8.60
C SER A 114 2.96 4.27 7.34
N ILE A 115 3.75 4.34 6.25
CA ILE A 115 3.29 4.94 4.98
C ILE A 115 2.08 4.18 4.42
N ASN A 116 2.12 2.85 4.38
CA ASN A 116 0.97 2.04 3.93
C ASN A 116 -0.26 2.22 4.83
N ASN A 117 -0.07 2.41 6.13
CA ASN A 117 -1.17 2.66 7.06
C ASN A 117 -1.71 4.08 6.94
N GLU A 118 -0.86 5.10 6.79
CA GLU A 118 -1.24 6.50 6.59
C GLU A 118 -2.02 6.69 5.29
N GLN A 119 -1.55 6.12 4.18
CA GLN A 119 -2.29 6.17 2.91
C GLN A 119 -3.65 5.47 2.98
N ARG A 120 -3.76 4.38 3.76
CA ARG A 120 -5.06 3.73 4.02
C ARG A 120 -5.96 4.59 4.90
N LEU A 121 -5.42 5.24 5.93
CA LEU A 121 -6.19 6.15 6.81
C LEU A 121 -6.74 7.34 6.02
N GLU A 122 -6.00 7.89 5.07
CA GLU A 122 -6.47 8.97 4.19
C GLU A 122 -7.66 8.57 3.30
N GLU A 123 -7.94 7.28 3.08
CA GLU A 123 -9.05 6.82 2.24
C GLU A 123 -10.42 6.95 2.94
N TYR A 124 -10.46 6.83 4.27
CA TYR A 124 -11.70 6.80 5.05
C TYR A 124 -11.78 7.83 6.18
N GLU A 125 -10.68 8.53 6.48
CA GLU A 125 -10.63 9.53 7.56
C GLU A 125 -10.59 10.97 7.07
N VAL A 126 -11.17 11.84 7.90
CA VAL A 126 -11.16 13.30 7.78
C VAL A 126 -10.56 13.88 9.05
N SER A 127 -9.49 14.66 8.92
CA SER A 127 -8.82 15.28 10.08
C SER A 127 -9.37 16.67 10.36
N TRP A 128 -9.77 16.94 11.60
CA TRP A 128 -10.25 18.25 12.04
C TRP A 128 -9.94 18.51 13.51
N ASN A 129 -9.43 19.71 13.83
CA ASN A 129 -9.04 20.10 15.19
C ASN A 129 -8.17 19.07 15.93
N ASN A 130 -7.18 18.49 15.24
CA ASN A 130 -6.27 17.48 15.81
C ASN A 130 -6.95 16.15 16.21
N HIS A 131 -8.13 15.87 15.67
CA HIS A 131 -8.83 14.58 15.76
C HIS A 131 -9.09 14.02 14.36
N CYS A 132 -9.12 12.69 14.24
CA CYS A 132 -9.49 11.98 13.01
C CYS A 132 -10.94 11.50 13.10
N TYR A 133 -11.71 11.69 12.03
CA TYR A 133 -13.12 11.32 11.97
C TYR A 133 -13.38 10.38 10.81
N CYS A 134 -14.26 9.40 11.00
CA CYS A 134 -14.63 8.44 9.98
C CYS A 134 -16.13 8.10 10.03
N LEU A 135 -16.63 7.58 8.92
CA LEU A 135 -17.96 6.98 8.82
C LEU A 135 -17.81 5.45 8.80
N ASP A 136 -18.59 4.76 9.63
CA ASP A 136 -18.49 3.32 9.76
C ASP A 136 -19.85 2.68 10.03
N GLY A 137 -20.18 1.60 9.32
CA GLY A 137 -21.42 0.83 9.49
C GLY A 137 -21.35 -0.20 10.61
N SER A 138 -20.52 0.02 11.63
CA SER A 138 -20.26 -0.96 12.70
C SER A 138 -21.33 -0.99 13.79
N GLY A 139 -22.39 -0.19 13.67
CA GLY A 139 -23.49 -0.20 14.63
C GLY A 139 -23.10 0.37 15.99
N GLY A 140 -22.25 1.39 16.02
CA GLY A 140 -21.72 1.94 17.29
C GLY A 140 -20.65 1.08 17.96
N ASN A 141 -20.21 -0.04 17.35
CA ASN A 141 -19.11 -0.82 17.88
C ASN A 141 -17.81 -0.02 17.81
N ARG A 142 -17.26 0.27 18.99
CA ARG A 142 -16.09 1.11 19.16
C ARG A 142 -14.84 0.35 18.74
N THR A 143 -14.40 0.56 17.51
CA THR A 143 -13.05 0.18 17.12
C THR A 143 -12.04 0.89 18.04
N SER A 144 -11.03 0.16 18.53
CA SER A 144 -10.03 0.68 19.47
C SER A 144 -9.49 2.05 19.03
N GLY A 145 -9.59 3.04 19.92
CA GLY A 145 -9.14 4.43 19.68
C GLY A 145 -10.21 5.39 19.13
N TYR A 146 -11.42 4.93 18.80
CA TYR A 146 -12.50 5.76 18.28
C TYR A 146 -13.76 5.66 19.15
N SER A 147 -14.47 6.78 19.28
CA SER A 147 -15.78 6.85 19.92
C SER A 147 -16.76 7.64 19.03
N GLN A 148 -18.06 7.55 19.31
CA GLN A 148 -19.02 8.35 18.56
C GLN A 148 -18.75 9.84 18.77
N ALA A 149 -18.80 10.60 17.68
CA ALA A 149 -18.65 12.05 17.69
C ALA A 149 -20.03 12.75 17.67
N THR A 150 -20.05 14.07 17.79
CA THR A 150 -21.27 14.88 17.84
C THR A 150 -21.68 15.40 16.46
N ASN A 151 -22.97 15.70 16.30
CA ASN A 151 -23.54 16.45 15.19
C ASN A 151 -22.82 17.78 14.98
N ALA A 152 -22.39 18.46 16.05
CA ALA A 152 -21.70 19.75 15.94
C ALA A 152 -20.40 19.64 15.12
N VAL A 153 -19.62 18.57 15.33
CA VAL A 153 -18.43 18.34 14.51
C VAL A 153 -18.81 17.92 13.10
N LEU A 154 -19.79 17.03 12.96
CA LEU A 154 -20.26 16.57 11.66
C LEU A 154 -20.73 17.73 10.78
N THR A 155 -21.40 18.74 11.35
CA THR A 155 -21.78 19.97 10.63
C THR A 155 -20.58 20.66 9.99
N CYS A 156 -19.44 20.70 10.66
CA CYS A 156 -18.24 21.39 10.18
C CYS A 156 -17.50 20.64 9.08
N ILE A 157 -17.55 19.31 9.11
CA ILE A 157 -16.70 18.46 8.26
C ILE A 157 -17.47 17.59 7.27
N ALA A 158 -18.81 17.64 7.29
CA ALA A 158 -19.67 16.78 6.48
C ALA A 158 -19.23 16.69 5.02
N THR A 159 -19.01 17.83 4.36
CA THR A 159 -18.63 17.88 2.94
C THR A 159 -17.27 17.25 2.63
N GLN A 160 -16.38 17.15 3.62
CA GLN A 160 -15.04 16.59 3.47
C GLN A 160 -15.05 15.05 3.37
N PHE A 161 -16.20 14.42 3.62
CA PHE A 161 -16.39 12.98 3.39
C PHE A 161 -16.61 12.64 1.90
N ALA A 162 -16.77 13.62 1.01
CA ALA A 162 -16.78 13.35 -0.42
C ALA A 162 -15.44 12.72 -0.85
N GLY A 163 -15.51 11.62 -1.61
CA GLY A 163 -14.34 10.84 -2.02
C GLY A 163 -13.83 9.84 -0.98
N LYS A 164 -14.37 9.84 0.26
CA LYS A 164 -14.01 8.87 1.30
C LYS A 164 -14.85 7.59 1.18
N THR A 165 -14.49 6.55 1.92
CA THR A 165 -15.29 5.30 2.03
C THR A 165 -15.52 4.92 3.50
N TYR A 166 -16.26 3.83 3.73
CA TYR A 166 -16.46 3.29 5.08
C TYR A 166 -15.13 2.80 5.65
N ARG A 167 -14.90 3.04 6.95
CA ARG A 167 -13.68 2.57 7.62
C ARG A 167 -13.55 1.05 7.66
N SER A 168 -14.63 0.35 8.00
CA SER A 168 -14.58 -1.11 8.16
C SER A 168 -15.79 -1.82 7.57
N THR A 169 -16.98 -1.37 7.92
CA THR A 169 -18.24 -2.07 7.61
C THR A 169 -19.14 -1.14 6.83
N ILE A 170 -19.74 -1.66 5.76
CA ILE A 170 -20.75 -0.93 5.00
C ILE A 170 -22.02 -0.88 5.85
N SER A 171 -22.59 0.31 6.00
CA SER A 171 -23.84 0.49 6.74
C SER A 171 -25.02 -0.18 6.05
N ASN A 172 -26.09 -0.49 6.78
CA ASN A 172 -27.39 -0.83 6.20
C ASN A 172 -28.47 0.25 6.46
N ASN A 173 -28.13 1.32 7.18
CA ASN A 173 -28.95 2.51 7.39
C ASN A 173 -28.22 3.77 6.91
N CYS A 174 -28.96 4.69 6.30
CA CYS A 174 -28.39 5.94 5.80
C CYS A 174 -28.35 7.05 6.84
N CYS A 175 -29.09 6.91 7.95
CA CYS A 175 -29.03 7.88 9.03
C CYS A 175 -27.75 7.73 9.83
N VAL A 176 -27.09 8.86 10.07
CA VAL A 176 -25.82 8.92 10.77
C VAL A 176 -26.09 9.00 12.26
N TRP A 177 -25.66 7.98 12.98
CA TRP A 177 -25.72 7.89 14.42
C TRP A 177 -24.55 8.65 15.06
N THR A 178 -24.89 9.66 15.86
CA THR A 178 -23.97 10.49 16.64
C THR A 178 -24.25 10.35 18.14
N THR A 179 -23.47 11.03 18.98
CA THR A 179 -23.72 11.09 20.44
C THR A 179 -24.90 11.98 20.83
N ASP A 180 -25.43 12.78 19.90
CA ASP A 180 -26.57 13.64 20.16
C ASP A 180 -27.88 12.85 20.22
N THR A 181 -28.91 13.47 20.81
CA THR A 181 -30.23 12.84 21.05
C THR A 181 -30.93 12.38 19.77
N TYR A 182 -30.54 12.91 18.60
CA TYR A 182 -31.22 12.65 17.34
C TYR A 182 -30.28 12.50 16.15
N GLU A 183 -30.62 11.56 15.26
CA GLU A 183 -29.99 11.37 13.96
C GLU A 183 -30.56 12.37 12.95
N CYS A 184 -29.85 13.47 12.75
CA CYS A 184 -30.28 14.52 11.83
C CYS A 184 -29.62 14.40 10.45
N TYR A 185 -28.48 13.70 10.38
CA TYR A 185 -27.66 13.58 9.18
C TYR A 185 -27.96 12.29 8.42
N GLN A 186 -27.94 12.38 7.10
CA GLN A 186 -28.14 11.27 6.18
C GLN A 186 -27.02 11.24 5.16
N LEU A 187 -26.45 10.07 4.92
CA LEU A 187 -25.61 9.83 3.75
C LEU A 187 -26.50 9.49 2.56
N THR A 188 -26.52 10.34 1.53
CA THR A 188 -27.42 10.19 0.37
C THR A 188 -26.80 9.39 -0.77
N SER A 189 -25.48 9.47 -0.94
CA SER A 189 -24.76 8.76 -2.00
C SER A 189 -23.94 7.62 -1.41
N ASN A 190 -23.98 6.49 -2.11
CA ASN A 190 -23.26 5.28 -1.72
C ASN A 190 -23.59 4.81 -0.28
N CYS A 191 -24.77 5.18 0.22
CA CYS A 191 -25.35 4.55 1.40
C CYS A 191 -25.62 3.08 1.08
N ASN A 192 -25.29 2.18 2.00
CA ASN A 192 -25.49 0.73 1.85
C ASN A 192 -24.71 0.08 0.70
N SER A 193 -23.70 0.76 0.19
CA SER A 193 -22.79 0.26 -0.85
C SER A 193 -21.37 0.72 -0.56
N ALA A 194 -20.34 0.02 -1.05
CA ALA A 194 -18.97 0.52 -0.93
C ALA A 194 -18.82 1.92 -1.55
N GLY A 195 -17.94 2.74 -0.95
CA GLY A 195 -17.56 4.04 -1.51
C GLY A 195 -16.73 3.91 -2.79
N PRO A 196 -16.15 5.02 -3.29
CA PRO A 196 -16.11 6.33 -2.65
C PRO A 196 -17.48 7.02 -2.61
N PHE A 197 -17.72 7.80 -1.55
CA PHE A 197 -18.92 8.62 -1.40
C PHE A 197 -18.92 9.74 -2.44
N THR A 198 -20.01 9.91 -3.17
CA THR A 198 -20.14 11.01 -4.13
C THR A 198 -20.28 12.36 -3.41
N SER A 199 -20.85 12.34 -2.21
CA SER A 199 -21.07 13.50 -1.35
C SER A 199 -21.01 13.08 0.12
N GLY A 200 -20.67 14.03 0.99
CA GLY A 200 -20.77 13.82 2.44
C GLY A 200 -22.22 13.78 2.96
N PRO A 201 -22.41 13.51 4.27
CA PRO A 201 -23.72 13.52 4.90
C PRO A 201 -24.41 14.89 4.85
N ILE A 202 -25.72 14.90 4.67
CA ILE A 202 -26.56 16.11 4.65
C ILE A 202 -27.64 16.06 5.73
N LEU A 203 -28.19 17.20 6.11
CA LEU A 203 -29.30 17.28 7.07
C LEU A 203 -30.61 16.83 6.42
N ALA A 204 -30.93 15.53 6.51
CA ALA A 204 -32.12 14.97 5.87
C ALA A 204 -32.78 13.79 6.62
N CYS A 205 -32.17 13.24 7.68
CA CYS A 205 -32.82 12.21 8.48
C CYS A 205 -33.86 12.79 9.44
N THR A 206 -34.99 12.09 9.56
CA THR A 206 -36.20 12.58 10.24
C THR A 206 -36.19 12.28 11.74
N TYR A 207 -35.11 12.62 12.43
CA TYR A 207 -34.97 12.39 13.89
C TYR A 207 -35.25 10.94 14.30
N ASP A 208 -34.79 9.98 13.49
CA ASP A 208 -35.00 8.56 13.75
C ASP A 208 -34.06 8.08 14.87
N GLN A 209 -34.52 7.12 15.67
CA GLN A 209 -33.75 6.45 16.73
C GLN A 209 -33.70 4.93 16.52
N GLN A 210 -34.14 4.46 15.35
CA GLN A 210 -34.06 3.05 15.00
C GLN A 210 -32.62 2.69 14.63
N HIS A 211 -31.90 2.13 15.61
CA HIS A 211 -30.56 1.62 15.39
C HIS A 211 -30.63 0.20 14.83
N TYR A 212 -29.99 0.01 13.68
CA TYR A 212 -29.84 -1.31 13.05
C TYR A 212 -28.51 -1.94 13.44
N SER A 213 -28.36 -3.24 13.16
CA SER A 213 -27.13 -3.99 13.44
C SER A 213 -25.89 -3.43 12.74
N GLN A 214 -26.06 -2.74 11.60
CA GLN A 214 -25.00 -2.06 10.85
C GLN A 214 -25.34 -0.57 10.72
N GLN A 215 -25.73 0.07 11.81
CA GLN A 215 -26.02 1.51 11.84
C GLN A 215 -24.81 2.33 11.40
N LEU A 216 -25.02 3.27 10.47
CA LEU A 216 -24.00 4.24 10.06
C LEU A 216 -23.65 5.11 11.26
N THR A 217 -22.41 5.04 11.69
CA THR A 217 -21.92 5.67 12.89
C THR A 217 -20.86 6.71 12.53
N PHE A 218 -20.99 7.90 13.09
CA PHE A 218 -19.95 8.92 12.98
C PHE A 218 -18.98 8.80 14.15
N CYS A 219 -17.74 8.44 13.85
CA CYS A 219 -16.72 8.14 14.83
C CYS A 219 -15.60 9.19 14.79
N GLY A 220 -15.14 9.63 15.96
CA GLY A 220 -13.96 10.48 16.14
C GLY A 220 -12.90 9.77 16.99
N SER A 221 -11.64 10.08 16.74
CA SER A 221 -10.53 9.61 17.57
C SER A 221 -10.63 10.22 18.97
N ASN A 222 -10.42 9.41 20.00
CA ASN A 222 -10.42 9.84 21.40
C ASN A 222 -9.31 10.85 21.71
#